data_AF-A0A529MA32-F1
#
_entry.id   AF-A0A529MA32-F1
#
_cell.length_a   1.000
_cell.length_b   1.000
_cell.length_c   1.000
_cell.angle_alpha   90.00
_cell.angle_beta   90.00
_cell.angle_gamma   90.00
#
_symmetry.space_group_name_H-M   'P 1'
#
loop_
_entity.id
_entity.type
_entity.pdbx_description
1 polymer ?
#
loop_
_entity_poly.entity_id
_entity_poly.type
_entity_poly.pdbx_seq_one_letter_code
_entity_poly.pdbx_strand_id
1 'polypeptide(L)'
;MVIAIGRCRVSHSAYPRWSSKAVGEVPADIFVLIRMHPGDLAIRDYLIVPMHEIAEIRGDFHVNNGMRLDSFLFPSLDPLVALAERASVGSAA
;
A
#
# COMPACT_ATOMS: atom_id res chain seq x y z
N MET A 1 15.56 -4.23 2.34
CA MET A 1 14.09 -4.11 2.30
C MET A 1 13.74 -2.72 1.80
N VAL A 2 13.04 -2.64 0.68
CA VAL A 2 12.55 -1.41 0.07
C VAL A 2 11.04 -1.35 0.26
N ILE A 3 10.56 -0.27 0.86
CA ILE A 3 9.13 0.02 1.00
C ILE A 3 8.79 1.16 0.05
N ALA A 4 7.81 0.96 -0.82
CA ALA A 4 7.24 2.02 -1.65
C ALA A 4 5.86 2.42 -1.14
N ILE A 5 5.55 3.72 -1.21
CA ILE A 5 4.28 4.27 -0.73
C ILE A 5 3.51 4.88 -1.90
N GLY A 6 2.30 4.38 -2.12
CA GLY A 6 1.39 4.87 -3.15
C GLY A 6 0.16 5.52 -2.55
N ARG A 7 -0.04 6.83 -2.76
CA ARG A 7 -1.28 7.51 -2.36
C ARG A 7 -2.37 7.35 -3.41
N CYS A 8 -3.57 6.94 -2.98
CA CYS A 8 -4.76 6.92 -3.83
C CYS A 8 -5.16 8.35 -4.14
N ARG A 9 -5.31 8.69 -5.43
CA ARG A 9 -5.72 10.01 -5.87
C ARG A 9 -7.05 9.92 -6.61
N VAL A 10 -7.87 10.95 -6.46
CA VAL A 10 -9.05 11.13 -7.30
C VAL A 10 -8.56 11.57 -8.68
N SER A 11 -8.90 10.78 -9.70
CA SER A 11 -8.59 11.13 -11.09
C SER A 11 -9.61 12.12 -11.66
N HIS A 12 -9.34 12.66 -12.86
CA HIS A 12 -10.27 13.56 -13.58
C HIS A 12 -11.67 12.97 -13.77
N SER A 13 -11.80 11.63 -13.80
CA SER A 13 -13.08 10.92 -13.88
C SER A 13 -13.77 10.71 -12.53
N ALA A 14 -13.33 11.40 -11.47
CA ALA A 14 -13.85 11.32 -10.10
C ALA A 14 -13.71 9.96 -9.39
N TYR A 15 -13.04 8.98 -10.00
CA TYR A 15 -12.77 7.69 -9.37
C TYR A 15 -11.41 7.68 -8.65
N PRO A 16 -11.36 7.28 -7.37
CA PRO A 16 -10.10 7.06 -6.65
C PRO A 16 -9.31 5.91 -7.27
N ARG A 17 -8.05 6.16 -7.58
CA ARG A 17 -7.12 5.17 -8.13
C ARG A 17 -5.68 5.38 -7.68
N TRP A 18 -4.92 4.30 -7.69
CA TRP A 18 -3.47 4.33 -7.67
C TRP A 18 -2.95 4.19 -9.11
N SER A 19 -1.94 4.98 -9.45
CA SER A 19 -1.29 4.91 -10.76
C SER A 19 -0.39 3.69 -10.81
N SER A 20 -0.66 2.77 -11.73
CA SER A 20 0.15 1.55 -11.88
C SER A 20 1.55 1.82 -12.40
N LYS A 21 1.73 2.88 -13.21
CA LYS A 21 3.06 3.35 -13.60
C LYS A 21 3.89 3.78 -12.39
N ALA A 22 3.28 4.56 -11.48
CA ALA A 22 3.98 5.06 -10.30
C ALA A 22 4.35 3.94 -9.31
N VAL A 23 3.57 2.87 -9.30
CA VAL A 23 3.79 1.73 -8.40
C VAL A 23 4.72 0.69 -9.04
N GLY A 24 4.60 0.41 -10.34
CA GLY A 24 5.40 -0.61 -11.04
C GLY A 24 6.83 -0.18 -11.41
N GLU A 25 7.14 1.13 -11.44
CA GLU A 25 8.49 1.63 -11.72
C GLU A 25 9.45 1.53 -10.53
N VAL A 26 8.94 1.25 -9.33
CA VAL A 26 9.75 1.14 -8.10
C VAL A 26 9.95 -0.32 -7.73
N PRO A 27 11.19 -0.85 -7.73
CA PRO A 27 11.47 -2.19 -7.22
C PRO A 27 11.36 -2.17 -5.69
N ALA A 28 10.16 -2.45 -5.18
CA ALA A 28 9.88 -2.55 -3.75
C ALA A 28 9.67 -4.01 -3.33
N ASP A 29 9.96 -4.33 -2.08
CA ASP A 29 9.58 -5.62 -1.48
C ASP A 29 8.11 -5.57 -1.01
N ILE A 30 7.71 -4.41 -0.49
CA ILE A 30 6.39 -4.13 0.08
C ILE A 30 5.89 -2.78 -0.45
N PHE A 31 4.62 -2.73 -0.83
CA PHE A 31 3.89 -1.51 -1.11
C PHE A 31 2.94 -1.16 0.03
N VAL A 32 2.91 0.12 0.37
CA VAL A 32 1.92 0.73 1.25
C VAL A 32 0.99 1.57 0.38
N LEU A 33 -0.22 1.09 0.15
CA LEU A 33 -1.25 1.79 -0.60
C LEU A 33 -2.16 2.56 0.37
N ILE A 34 -2.11 3.89 0.31
CA ILE A 34 -2.88 4.76 1.19
C ILE A 34 -4.25 5.02 0.57
N ARG A 35 -5.32 4.69 1.30
CA ARG A 35 -6.68 5.13 0.95
C ARG A 35 -7.00 6.44 1.65
N MET A 36 -7.69 7.32 0.93
CA MET A 36 -8.09 8.64 1.42
C MET A 36 -9.60 8.67 1.61
N HIS A 37 -10.08 9.46 2.57
CA HIS A 37 -11.49 9.82 2.66
C HIS A 37 -11.91 10.64 1.42
N PRO A 38 -13.21 10.69 1.09
CA PRO A 38 -13.72 11.59 0.06
C PRO A 38 -13.22 13.02 0.26
N GLY A 39 -12.83 13.68 -0.83
CA GLY A 39 -12.21 15.02 -0.79
C GLY A 39 -10.70 15.01 -0.60
N ASP A 40 -10.05 13.85 -0.45
CA ASP A 40 -8.59 13.70 -0.37
C ASP A 40 -7.96 14.47 0.82
N LEU A 41 -8.77 14.74 1.85
CA LEU A 41 -8.40 15.58 3.01
C LEU A 41 -7.74 14.79 4.15
N ALA A 42 -8.12 13.52 4.32
CA ALA A 42 -7.67 12.70 5.44
C ALA A 42 -7.37 11.27 4.98
N ILE A 43 -6.31 10.69 5.53
CA ILE A 43 -6.01 9.28 5.34
C ILE A 43 -7.10 8.46 6.03
N ARG A 44 -7.62 7.48 5.31
CA ARG A 44 -8.63 6.55 5.82
C ARG A 44 -7.95 5.36 6.48
N ASP A 45 -7.03 4.72 5.75
CA ASP A 45 -6.31 3.51 6.18
C ASP A 45 -5.21 3.15 5.14
N TYR A 46 -4.47 2.09 5.45
CA TYR A 46 -3.30 1.62 4.71
C TYR A 46 -3.48 0.15 4.32
N LEU A 47 -3.25 -0.17 3.04
CA LEU A 47 -3.08 -1.54 2.57
C LEU A 47 -1.60 -1.84 2.43
N ILE A 48 -1.12 -2.89 3.11
CA ILE A 48 0.25 -3.39 2.99
C ILE A 48 0.22 -4.62 2.10
N VAL A 49 0.97 -4.55 1.00
CA VAL A 49 0.85 -5.47 -0.13
C VAL A 49 2.24 -5.94 -0.53
N PRO A 50 2.49 -7.25 -0.69
CA PRO A 50 3.77 -7.73 -1.19
C PRO A 50 3.93 -7.41 -2.69
N MET A 51 5.17 -7.29 -3.17
CA MET A 51 5.46 -6.96 -4.58
C MET A 51 4.79 -7.90 -5.59
N HIS A 52 4.70 -9.20 -5.31
CA HIS A 52 4.17 -10.17 -6.26
C HIS A 52 2.68 -9.94 -6.56
N GLU A 53 1.90 -9.55 -5.55
CA GLU A 53 0.48 -9.18 -5.72
C GLU A 53 0.31 -7.95 -6.62
N ILE A 54 1.26 -7.01 -6.58
CA ILE A 54 1.24 -5.80 -7.42
C ILE A 54 1.72 -6.08 -8.85
N ALA A 55 2.72 -6.94 -9.01
CA ALA A 55 3.30 -7.28 -10.32
C ALA A 55 2.28 -7.92 -11.27
N GLU A 56 1.28 -8.61 -10.74
CA GLU A 56 0.21 -9.24 -11.52
C GLU A 56 -0.84 -8.25 -12.05
N ILE A 57 -0.86 -7.02 -11.54
CA ILE A 57 -1.90 -6.05 -11.88
C ILE A 57 -1.55 -5.31 -13.18
N ARG A 58 -2.44 -5.41 -14.17
CA ARG A 58 -2.34 -4.68 -15.44
C ARG A 58 -3.28 -3.48 -15.46
N GLY A 59 -2.73 -2.28 -15.64
CA GLY A 59 -3.51 -1.03 -15.70
C GLY A 59 -3.74 -0.40 -14.32
N ASP A 60 -4.49 0.70 -14.26
CA ASP A 60 -4.69 1.45 -13.02
C ASP A 60 -5.60 0.74 -12.02
N PHE A 61 -5.26 0.85 -10.74
CA PHE A 61 -5.94 0.14 -9.67
C PHE A 61 -7.01 1.05 -9.07
N HIS A 62 -8.28 0.80 -9.37
CA HIS A 62 -9.38 1.56 -8.80
C HIS A 62 -9.85 0.91 -7.50
N VAL A 63 -10.21 1.73 -6.50
CA VAL A 63 -10.74 1.21 -5.23
C VAL A 63 -12.01 0.37 -5.42
N ASN A 64 -12.77 0.61 -6.49
CA ASN A 64 -14.11 0.06 -6.71
C ASN A 64 -14.25 -0.85 -7.93
N ASN A 65 -13.17 -1.24 -8.62
CA ASN A 65 -13.27 -2.06 -9.84
C ASN A 65 -13.45 -3.58 -9.57
N GLY A 66 -13.61 -3.98 -8.31
CA GLY A 66 -13.76 -5.39 -7.93
C GLY A 66 -12.46 -6.20 -7.99
N MET A 67 -11.31 -5.54 -8.14
CA MET A 67 -10.00 -6.20 -8.05
C MET A 67 -9.79 -6.75 -6.64
N ARG A 68 -9.30 -7.99 -6.57
CA ARG A 68 -8.87 -8.63 -5.33
C ARG A 68 -7.38 -8.48 -5.19
N LEU A 69 -6.95 -7.97 -4.04
CA LEU A 69 -5.56 -7.83 -3.67
C LEU A 69 -5.38 -8.51 -2.33
N ASP A 70 -4.52 -9.52 -2.27
CA ASP A 70 -4.18 -10.10 -0.99
C ASP A 70 -3.30 -9.11 -0.22
N SER A 71 -3.91 -8.47 0.77
CA SER A 71 -3.32 -7.32 1.44
C SER A 71 -3.75 -7.24 2.89
N PHE A 72 -2.83 -6.76 3.72
CA PHE A 72 -3.13 -6.46 5.11
C PHE A 72 -3.67 -5.04 5.23
N LEU A 73 -4.82 -4.87 5.90
CA LEU A 73 -5.46 -3.58 6.11
C LEU A 73 -5.20 -3.08 7.54
N PHE A 74 -4.66 -1.88 7.67
CA PHE A 74 -4.39 -1.26 8.95
C PHE A 74 -4.89 0.19 9.02
N PRO A 75 -5.40 0.65 10.18
CA PRO A 75 -5.79 2.05 10.37
C PRO A 75 -4.58 2.99 10.52
N SER A 76 -3.40 2.46 10.82
CA SER A 76 -2.14 3.19 11.06
C SER A 76 -0.94 2.44 10.45
N LEU A 77 0.22 3.09 10.44
CA LEU A 77 1.50 2.48 10.02
C LEU A 77 2.25 1.81 11.18
N ASP A 78 1.64 1.71 12.36
CA ASP A 78 2.28 1.15 13.56
C ASP A 78 2.89 -0.24 13.33
N PRO A 79 2.29 -1.17 12.54
CA PRO A 79 2.93 -2.45 12.25
C PRO A 79 4.30 -2.31 11.55
N LEU A 80 4.46 -1.35 10.64
CA LEU A 80 5.75 -1.11 9.98
C LEU A 80 6.75 -0.45 10.94
N VAL A 81 6.27 0.41 11.83
CA VAL A 81 7.10 1.01 12.88
C VAL A 81 7.60 -0.08 13.82
N ALA A 82 6.73 -0.99 14.26
CA ALA A 82 7.08 -2.14 15.10
C ALA A 82 8.13 -3.05 14.44
N LEU A 83 8.08 -3.23 13.11
CA LEU A 83 9.13 -3.96 12.38
C LEU A 83 10.48 -3.26 12.37
N ALA A 84 10.50 -1.93 12.51
CA ALA A 84 11.74 -1.15 12.58
C ALA A 84 12.30 -1.05 14.00
N GLU A 85 11.53 -1.45 15.03
CA GLU A 85 11.97 -1.43 16.41
C GLU A 85 13.13 -2.41 16.63
N ARG A 86 14.12 -2.01 17.44
CA ARG A 86 15.24 -2.87 17.79
C ARG A 86 14.79 -3.89 18.83
N ALA A 87 14.59 -5.13 18.42
CA ALA A 87 14.38 -6.24 19.34
C ALA A 87 15.71 -6.88 19.76
N SER A 88 15.88 -7.16 21.05
CA SER A 88 16.97 -8.04 21.49
C SER A 88 16.63 -9.46 21.07
N VAL A 89 17.40 -10.00 20.13
CA VAL A 89 17.34 -11.42 19.82
C VAL A 89 18.13 -12.15 20.91
N GLY A 90 17.43 -12.58 21.96
CA GLY A 90 18.00 -13.51 22.93
C GLY A 90 18.33 -14.83 22.23
N SER A 91 19.43 -15.49 22.63
CA SER A 91 19.67 -16.87 22.23
C SER A 91 18.46 -17.70 22.59
N ALA A 92 17.92 -18.45 21.62
CA ALA A 92 17.09 -19.61 21.97
C ALA A 92 17.91 -20.46 22.95
N ALA A 93 17.31 -20.75 24.11
CA ALA A 93 17.84 -21.72 25.06
C ALA A 93 17.53 -23.15 24.59
#